data_AF-A0A1X7U0W2-F1
#
_entry.id   AF-A0A1X7U0W2-F1
#
_cell.length_a   1.000
_cell.length_b   1.000
_cell.length_c   1.000
_cell.angle_alpha   90.00
_cell.angle_beta   90.00
_cell.angle_gamma   90.00
#
_symmetry.space_group_name_H-M   'P 1'
#
loop_
_entity.id
_entity.type
_entity.pdbx_description
1 polymer ?
#
loop_
_entity_poly.entity_id
_entity_poly.type
_entity_poly.pdbx_seq_one_letter_code
_entity_poly.pdbx_strand_id
1 'polypeptide(L)'
;MASNPESVLDKSRELSALLTRLEKNLTKSQDKNDALLEAIETAETRALDMSASASELSLLRNLRARLAASHAPNAELKNDLPILIKSFKEKFQSLDLTLKQYKELTIKLQQDDKDMKEQQDKLNKEREIFNEEREKWQRHIEQARNDISEQNDRLTFLSQQLTGTKAELDLKTNELASRRIAFEEEKLLQQSGKGGGRVVEGEAEELRQRLRNQALKNVELETALLRTEVSLHQKVEDYGALELKNKRLSQEVEQLRTASSKAVKQFEKRTIEANKQLSFMNSELSKAQDNAKRFQEILSVEKRKQKALQHALDERQSLRGGDHVTGLSHGAQKAYIETLSEAIQTVGKKPHSNMRIQDLIRKNEAVLVENAHLKATVQKLRAENDELMRHARIADCNAHHMRNQVLTNLHDRADLMKRLDKAEQQHKEMQLSLTRQASDWIQHMKTEKQKEKEKQMIQIQPVSTLAASERTWIKGPSKTPSLSREIQVHKW
;
A
#
# COMPACT_ATOMS: atom_id res chain seq x y z
N MET A 1 4.51 -40.16 -6.24
CA MET A 1 3.64 -41.18 -6.85
C MET A 1 2.28 -41.12 -6.17
N ALA A 2 1.39 -40.26 -6.66
CA ALA A 2 0.05 -40.11 -6.09
C ALA A 2 -0.87 -41.14 -6.74
N SER A 3 -1.34 -42.11 -5.97
CA SER A 3 -2.43 -43.01 -6.38
C SER A 3 -3.65 -42.16 -6.76
N ASN A 4 -4.18 -42.34 -7.97
CA ASN A 4 -5.37 -41.66 -8.47
C ASN A 4 -6.50 -41.75 -7.42
N PRO A 5 -7.09 -40.64 -6.95
CA PRO A 5 -8.15 -40.66 -5.93
C PRO A 5 -9.37 -41.51 -6.34
N GLU A 6 -9.61 -41.71 -7.65
CA GLU A 6 -10.64 -42.65 -8.12
C GLU A 6 -10.29 -44.11 -7.84
N SER A 7 -9.01 -44.48 -7.91
CA SER A 7 -8.55 -45.83 -7.55
C SER A 7 -8.77 -46.16 -6.07
N VAL A 8 -8.76 -45.14 -5.20
CA VAL A 8 -9.02 -45.31 -3.76
C VAL A 8 -10.51 -45.56 -3.49
N LEU A 9 -11.39 -44.89 -4.23
CA LEU A 9 -12.84 -45.08 -4.15
C LEU A 9 -13.27 -46.46 -4.64
N ASP A 10 -12.69 -46.93 -5.73
CA ASP A 10 -13.01 -48.26 -6.27
C ASP A 10 -12.57 -49.37 -5.31
N LYS A 11 -11.38 -49.26 -4.73
CA LYS A 11 -10.90 -50.19 -3.68
C LYS A 11 -11.77 -50.17 -2.43
N SER A 12 -12.29 -49.00 -2.04
CA SER A 12 -13.22 -48.87 -0.91
C SER A 12 -14.55 -49.60 -1.15
N ARG A 13 -15.08 -49.51 -2.37
CA ARG A 13 -16.30 -50.22 -2.78
C ARG A 13 -16.09 -51.73 -2.80
N GLU A 14 -14.96 -52.19 -3.32
CA GLU A 14 -14.58 -53.60 -3.32
C GLU A 14 -14.47 -54.16 -1.90
N LEU A 15 -13.79 -53.44 -0.99
CA LEU A 15 -13.69 -53.84 0.42
C LEU A 15 -15.05 -53.89 1.12
N SER A 16 -15.93 -52.94 0.85
CA SER A 16 -17.30 -52.94 1.39
C SER A 16 -18.12 -54.14 0.90
N ALA A 17 -17.95 -54.54 -0.37
CA ALA A 17 -18.60 -55.71 -0.93
C ALA A 17 -18.06 -57.02 -0.31
N LEU A 18 -16.74 -57.12 -0.10
CA LEU A 18 -16.11 -58.28 0.54
C LEU A 18 -16.57 -58.45 2.00
N LEU A 19 -16.64 -57.37 2.76
CA LEU A 19 -17.13 -57.37 4.14
C LEU A 19 -18.58 -57.85 4.24
N THR A 20 -19.45 -57.37 3.35
CA THR A 20 -20.86 -57.80 3.28
C THR A 20 -20.98 -59.29 2.93
N ARG A 21 -20.09 -59.80 2.07
CA ARG A 21 -20.05 -61.24 1.72
C ARG A 21 -19.59 -62.10 2.90
N LEU A 22 -18.61 -61.63 3.68
CA LEU A 22 -18.13 -62.32 4.88
C LEU A 22 -19.22 -62.40 5.96
N GLU A 23 -19.94 -61.31 6.21
CA GLU A 23 -21.07 -61.26 7.15
C GLU A 23 -22.16 -62.29 6.78
N LYS A 24 -22.52 -62.35 5.50
CA LYS A 24 -23.50 -63.32 4.99
C LYS A 24 -23.04 -64.78 5.16
N ASN A 25 -21.75 -65.05 4.93
CA ASN A 25 -21.21 -66.39 5.07
C ASN A 25 -21.10 -66.83 6.54
N LEU A 26 -20.70 -65.92 7.43
CA LEU A 26 -20.63 -66.17 8.87
C LEU A 26 -22.01 -66.46 9.46
N THR A 27 -23.02 -65.66 9.07
CA THR A 27 -24.42 -65.87 9.50
C THR A 27 -24.91 -67.26 9.09
N LYS A 28 -24.72 -67.65 7.82
CA LYS A 28 -25.07 -68.99 7.32
C LYS A 28 -24.33 -70.12 8.04
N SER A 29 -23.06 -69.90 8.42
CA SER A 29 -22.29 -70.89 9.17
C SER A 29 -22.82 -71.04 10.59
N GLN A 30 -23.20 -69.92 11.22
CA GLN A 30 -23.78 -69.95 12.56
C GLN A 30 -25.14 -70.64 12.58
N ASP A 31 -26.03 -70.32 11.64
CA ASP A 31 -27.35 -70.92 11.57
C ASP A 31 -27.26 -72.45 11.34
N LYS A 32 -26.24 -72.92 10.61
CA LYS A 32 -25.93 -74.35 10.47
C LYS A 32 -25.42 -74.97 11.77
N ASN A 33 -24.55 -74.27 12.51
CA ASN A 33 -24.05 -74.75 13.80
C ASN A 33 -25.19 -74.83 14.84
N ASP A 34 -26.11 -73.85 14.84
CA ASP A 34 -27.31 -73.84 15.68
C ASP A 34 -28.18 -75.08 15.39
N ALA A 35 -28.47 -75.33 14.11
CA ALA A 35 -29.26 -76.50 13.69
C ALA A 35 -28.58 -77.84 14.03
N LEU A 36 -27.25 -77.92 13.92
CA LEU A 36 -26.50 -79.13 14.28
C LEU A 36 -26.45 -79.35 15.80
N LEU A 37 -26.31 -78.29 16.60
CA LEU A 37 -26.40 -78.37 18.06
C LEU A 37 -27.77 -78.88 18.49
N GLU A 38 -28.85 -78.31 17.93
CA GLU A 38 -30.23 -78.75 18.21
C GLU A 38 -30.47 -80.21 17.79
N ALA A 39 -29.94 -80.63 16.64
CA ALA A 39 -30.01 -82.02 16.19
C ALA A 39 -29.24 -82.98 17.11
N ILE A 40 -28.06 -82.59 17.60
CA ILE A 40 -27.28 -83.39 18.56
C ILE A 40 -27.98 -83.47 19.91
N GLU A 41 -28.58 -82.39 20.40
CA GLU A 41 -29.37 -82.36 21.64
C GLU A 41 -30.62 -83.25 21.53
N THR A 42 -31.30 -83.19 20.39
CA THR A 42 -32.44 -84.06 20.08
C THR A 42 -32.02 -85.54 19.96
N ALA A 43 -30.84 -85.81 19.41
CA ALA A 43 -30.29 -87.17 19.34
C ALA A 43 -29.84 -87.70 20.71
N GLU A 44 -29.24 -86.85 21.56
CA GLU A 44 -28.83 -87.18 22.93
C GLU A 44 -30.06 -87.53 23.79
N THR A 45 -31.13 -86.73 23.71
CA THR A 45 -32.39 -86.99 24.42
C THR A 45 -33.06 -88.29 23.96
N ARG A 46 -33.16 -88.54 22.65
CA ARG A 46 -33.69 -89.81 22.12
C ARG A 46 -32.83 -91.02 22.52
N ALA A 47 -31.50 -90.87 22.51
CA ALA A 47 -30.59 -91.93 22.93
C ALA A 47 -30.75 -92.26 24.43
N LEU A 48 -31.01 -91.25 25.27
CA LEU A 48 -31.35 -91.45 26.69
C LEU A 48 -32.68 -92.20 26.85
N ASP A 49 -33.71 -91.82 26.10
CA ASP A 49 -35.03 -92.47 26.14
C ASP A 49 -34.99 -93.94 25.67
N MET A 50 -34.09 -94.25 24.72
CA MET A 50 -33.92 -95.60 24.16
C MET A 50 -32.92 -96.49 24.93
N SER A 51 -32.41 -96.04 26.09
CA SER A 51 -31.41 -96.77 26.88
C SER A 51 -30.12 -97.09 26.09
N ALA A 52 -29.66 -96.15 25.27
CA ALA A 52 -28.44 -96.29 24.47
C ALA A 52 -27.21 -96.58 25.33
N SER A 53 -26.19 -97.19 24.72
CA SER A 53 -24.97 -97.56 25.42
C SER A 53 -24.22 -96.32 25.94
N ALA A 54 -23.51 -96.47 27.08
CA ALA A 54 -22.71 -95.38 27.65
C ALA A 54 -21.65 -94.83 26.65
N SER A 55 -21.17 -95.67 25.73
CA SER A 55 -20.25 -95.26 24.66
C SER A 55 -20.90 -94.33 23.63
N GLU A 56 -22.17 -94.55 23.26
CA GLU A 56 -22.88 -93.71 22.29
C GLU A 56 -23.22 -92.34 22.89
N LEU A 57 -23.66 -92.30 24.15
CA LEU A 57 -23.89 -91.06 24.87
C LEU A 57 -22.60 -90.25 25.07
N SER A 58 -21.48 -90.93 25.33
CA SER A 58 -20.16 -90.29 25.41
C SER A 58 -19.73 -89.68 24.07
N LEU A 59 -19.97 -90.38 22.95
CA LEU A 59 -19.68 -89.86 21.61
C LEU A 59 -20.51 -88.61 21.29
N LEU A 60 -21.82 -88.64 21.56
CA LEU A 60 -22.73 -87.50 21.34
C LEU A 60 -22.34 -86.29 22.19
N ARG A 61 -21.97 -86.49 23.46
CA ARG A 61 -21.47 -85.43 24.33
C ARG A 61 -20.14 -84.85 23.86
N ASN A 62 -19.23 -85.69 23.38
CA ASN A 62 -17.95 -85.22 22.81
C ASN A 62 -18.16 -84.42 21.52
N LEU A 63 -19.09 -84.84 20.66
CA LEU A 63 -19.47 -84.09 19.45
C LEU A 63 -20.11 -82.75 19.81
N ARG A 64 -21.03 -82.73 20.77
CA ARG A 64 -21.64 -81.50 21.30
C ARG A 64 -20.60 -80.54 21.87
N ALA A 65 -19.68 -81.03 22.70
CA ALA A 65 -18.62 -80.23 23.30
C ALA A 65 -17.68 -79.62 22.24
N ARG A 66 -17.31 -80.40 21.22
CA ARG A 66 -16.49 -79.90 20.10
C ARG A 66 -17.24 -78.87 19.25
N LEU A 67 -18.52 -79.09 18.96
CA LEU A 67 -19.33 -78.15 18.21
C LEU A 67 -19.54 -76.85 18.99
N ALA A 68 -19.84 -76.93 20.29
CA ALA A 68 -20.00 -75.79 21.18
C ALA A 68 -18.70 -74.96 21.30
N ALA A 69 -17.54 -75.61 21.35
CA ALA A 69 -16.25 -74.91 21.36
C ALA A 69 -16.00 -74.09 20.08
N SER A 70 -16.52 -74.53 18.93
CA SER A 70 -16.47 -73.76 17.67
C SER A 70 -17.61 -72.75 17.51
N HIS A 71 -18.70 -72.91 18.26
CA HIS A 71 -19.88 -72.06 18.18
C HIS A 71 -19.69 -70.73 18.90
N ALA A 72 -19.09 -70.73 20.09
CA ALA A 72 -18.89 -69.51 20.88
C ALA A 72 -18.02 -68.44 20.16
N PRO A 73 -16.87 -68.77 19.55
CA PRO A 73 -16.09 -67.78 18.78
C PRO A 73 -16.83 -67.27 17.55
N ASN A 74 -17.63 -68.12 16.88
CA ASN A 74 -18.43 -67.71 15.73
C ASN A 74 -19.63 -66.83 16.13
N ALA A 75 -20.19 -67.02 17.33
CA ALA A 75 -21.23 -66.18 17.91
C ALA A 75 -20.69 -64.79 18.27
N GLU A 76 -19.49 -64.73 18.88
CA GLU A 76 -18.78 -63.46 19.15
C GLU A 76 -18.49 -62.71 17.85
N LEU A 77 -17.93 -63.39 16.84
CA LEU A 77 -17.70 -62.80 15.52
C LEU A 77 -19.01 -62.33 14.84
N LYS A 78 -20.13 -63.05 15.01
CA LYS A 78 -21.45 -62.66 14.47
C LYS A 78 -21.96 -61.36 15.09
N ASN A 79 -21.60 -61.07 16.34
CA ASN A 79 -21.97 -59.84 17.02
C ASN A 79 -21.02 -58.67 16.69
N ASP A 80 -19.71 -58.93 16.60
CA ASP A 80 -18.71 -57.89 16.41
C ASP A 80 -18.55 -57.44 14.95
N LEU A 81 -18.68 -58.38 14.00
CA LEU A 81 -18.48 -58.10 12.58
C LEU A 81 -19.46 -57.04 12.03
N PRO A 82 -20.78 -57.06 12.34
CA PRO A 82 -21.69 -56.01 11.91
C PRO A 82 -21.35 -54.62 12.46
N ILE A 83 -20.87 -54.54 13.71
CA ILE A 83 -20.44 -53.28 14.34
C ILE A 83 -19.22 -52.72 13.60
N LEU A 84 -18.25 -53.59 13.30
CA LEU A 84 -17.05 -53.23 12.56
C LEU A 84 -17.39 -52.79 11.13
N ILE A 85 -18.27 -53.52 10.44
CA ILE A 85 -18.76 -53.18 9.09
C ILE A 85 -19.46 -51.81 9.08
N LYS A 86 -20.31 -51.55 10.08
CA LYS A 86 -20.97 -50.26 10.23
C LYS A 86 -19.96 -49.13 10.42
N SER A 87 -18.99 -49.30 11.30
CA SER A 87 -17.90 -48.33 11.53
C SER A 87 -17.10 -48.05 10.25
N PHE A 88 -16.76 -49.09 9.47
CA PHE A 88 -16.08 -48.92 8.20
C PHE A 88 -16.94 -48.18 7.16
N LYS A 89 -18.23 -48.51 7.05
CA LYS A 89 -19.16 -47.81 6.14
C LYS A 89 -19.26 -46.32 6.46
N GLU A 90 -19.37 -45.95 7.73
CA GLU A 90 -19.41 -44.55 8.18
C GLU A 90 -18.10 -43.81 7.84
N LYS A 91 -16.94 -44.45 8.06
CA LYS A 91 -15.63 -43.88 7.68
C LYS A 91 -15.47 -43.73 6.17
N PHE A 92 -15.96 -44.67 5.37
CA PHE A 92 -15.90 -44.55 3.91
C PHE A 92 -16.83 -43.45 3.38
N GLN A 93 -18.02 -43.30 3.96
CA GLN A 93 -18.92 -42.20 3.61
C GLN A 93 -18.33 -40.83 3.96
N SER A 94 -17.65 -40.71 5.10
CA SER A 94 -16.96 -39.46 5.46
C SER A 94 -15.80 -39.18 4.50
N LEU A 95 -15.03 -40.21 4.12
CA LEU A 95 -13.95 -40.10 3.15
C LEU A 95 -14.49 -39.65 1.77
N ASP A 96 -15.58 -40.24 1.28
CA ASP A 96 -16.24 -39.84 0.04
C ASP A 96 -16.67 -38.37 0.06
N LEU A 97 -17.24 -37.92 1.17
CA LEU A 97 -17.65 -36.53 1.35
C LEU A 97 -16.44 -35.59 1.31
N THR A 98 -15.36 -35.93 2.02
CA THR A 98 -14.13 -35.11 2.00
C THR A 98 -13.52 -35.07 0.60
N LEU A 99 -13.49 -36.19 -0.13
CA LEU A 99 -12.98 -36.23 -1.51
C LEU A 99 -13.80 -35.36 -2.46
N LYS A 100 -15.14 -35.34 -2.32
CA LYS A 100 -16.00 -34.41 -3.08
C LYS A 100 -15.67 -32.95 -2.78
N GLN A 101 -15.52 -32.61 -1.50
CA GLN A 101 -15.12 -31.26 -1.08
C GLN A 101 -13.75 -30.87 -1.65
N TYR A 102 -12.77 -31.77 -1.62
CA TYR A 102 -11.45 -31.54 -2.22
C TYR A 102 -11.51 -31.34 -3.74
N LYS A 103 -12.35 -32.10 -4.46
CA LYS A 103 -12.56 -31.92 -5.91
C LYS A 103 -13.17 -30.54 -6.20
N GLU A 104 -14.20 -30.13 -5.47
CA GLU A 104 -14.81 -28.81 -5.62
C GLU A 104 -13.82 -27.67 -5.33
N LEU A 105 -13.01 -27.83 -4.29
CA LEU A 105 -12.02 -26.83 -3.89
C LEU A 105 -10.90 -26.71 -4.93
N THR A 106 -10.46 -27.84 -5.51
CA THR A 106 -9.52 -27.86 -6.63
C THR A 106 -10.07 -27.12 -7.85
N ILE A 107 -11.34 -27.34 -8.21
CA ILE A 107 -11.98 -26.65 -9.33
C ILE A 107 -12.05 -25.14 -9.08
N LYS A 108 -12.41 -24.73 -7.85
CA LYS A 108 -12.44 -23.31 -7.46
C LYS A 108 -11.05 -22.67 -7.57
N LEU A 109 -10.01 -23.33 -7.05
CA LEU A 109 -8.64 -22.83 -7.16
C LEU A 109 -8.19 -22.67 -8.62
N GLN A 110 -8.52 -23.63 -9.49
CA GLN A 110 -8.21 -23.53 -10.92
C GLN A 110 -8.92 -22.37 -11.60
N GLN A 111 -10.17 -22.09 -11.19
CA GLN A 111 -10.91 -20.94 -11.70
C GLN A 111 -10.33 -19.62 -11.19
N ASP A 112 -9.99 -19.54 -9.90
CA ASP A 112 -9.38 -18.36 -9.29
C ASP A 112 -8.01 -18.05 -9.94
N ASP A 113 -7.19 -19.08 -10.19
CA ASP A 113 -5.91 -18.94 -10.90
C ASP A 113 -6.10 -18.40 -12.33
N LYS A 114 -7.13 -18.85 -13.03
CA LYS A 114 -7.47 -18.36 -14.38
C LYS A 114 -7.89 -16.90 -14.33
N ASP A 115 -8.77 -16.52 -13.41
CA ASP A 115 -9.27 -15.16 -13.25
C ASP A 115 -8.14 -14.20 -12.85
N MET A 116 -7.25 -14.63 -11.96
CA MET A 116 -6.04 -13.88 -11.57
C MET A 116 -5.11 -13.64 -12.76
N LYS A 117 -4.92 -14.66 -13.62
CA LYS A 117 -4.10 -14.53 -14.83
C LYS A 117 -4.72 -13.54 -15.82
N GLU A 118 -6.04 -13.59 -16.03
CA GLU A 118 -6.75 -12.63 -16.89
C GLU A 118 -6.68 -11.19 -16.35
N GLN A 119 -6.77 -11.00 -15.03
CA GLN A 119 -6.57 -9.69 -14.40
C GLN A 119 -5.15 -9.17 -14.59
N GLN A 120 -4.15 -10.03 -14.43
CA GLN A 120 -2.75 -9.68 -14.64
C GLN A 120 -2.49 -9.25 -16.10
N ASP A 121 -3.07 -9.97 -17.06
CA ASP A 121 -2.94 -9.64 -18.48
C ASP A 121 -3.62 -8.30 -18.83
N LYS A 122 -4.78 -7.99 -18.23
CA LYS A 122 -5.44 -6.69 -18.37
C LYS A 122 -4.57 -5.55 -17.81
N LEU A 123 -4.03 -5.72 -16.61
CA LEU A 123 -3.13 -4.72 -16.00
C LEU A 123 -1.86 -4.49 -16.82
N ASN A 124 -1.31 -5.55 -17.43
CA ASN A 124 -0.14 -5.42 -18.30
C ASN A 124 -0.47 -4.61 -19.56
N LYS A 125 -1.62 -4.85 -20.20
CA LYS A 125 -2.08 -4.06 -21.36
C LYS A 125 -2.34 -2.60 -21.00
N GLU A 126 -2.97 -2.33 -19.85
CA GLU A 126 -3.19 -0.96 -19.37
C GLU A 126 -1.86 -0.24 -19.10
N ARG A 127 -0.86 -0.94 -18.56
CA ARG A 127 0.50 -0.39 -18.38
C ARG A 127 1.20 -0.08 -19.70
N GLU A 128 1.04 -0.93 -20.71
CA GLU A 128 1.59 -0.67 -22.05
C GLU A 128 0.96 0.59 -22.65
N ILE A 129 -0.37 0.70 -22.64
CA ILE A 129 -1.09 1.88 -23.14
C ILE A 129 -0.63 3.15 -22.40
N PHE A 130 -0.56 3.09 -21.06
CA PHE A 130 -0.12 4.22 -20.26
C PHE A 130 1.33 4.64 -20.58
N ASN A 131 2.23 3.68 -20.81
CA ASN A 131 3.60 3.97 -21.20
C ASN A 131 3.68 4.62 -22.59
N GLU A 132 2.90 4.13 -23.56
CA GLU A 132 2.82 4.74 -24.89
C GLU A 132 2.30 6.19 -24.83
N GLU A 133 1.28 6.46 -24.03
CA GLU A 133 0.76 7.82 -23.80
C GLU A 133 1.81 8.70 -23.13
N ARG A 134 2.49 8.18 -22.09
CA ARG A 134 3.57 8.90 -21.40
C ARG A 134 4.68 9.29 -22.37
N GLU A 135 5.10 8.39 -23.26
CA GLU A 135 6.10 8.68 -24.28
C GLU A 135 5.65 9.73 -25.30
N LYS A 136 4.37 9.69 -25.72
CA LYS A 136 3.79 10.73 -26.60
C LYS A 136 3.82 12.10 -25.92
N TRP A 137 3.39 12.18 -24.66
CA TRP A 137 3.45 13.42 -23.88
C TRP A 137 4.87 13.92 -23.69
N GLN A 138 5.82 13.02 -23.42
CA GLN A 138 7.22 13.38 -23.25
C GLN A 138 7.82 13.93 -24.56
N ARG A 139 7.47 13.37 -25.71
CA ARG A 139 7.83 13.92 -27.03
C ARG A 139 7.26 15.32 -27.25
N HIS A 140 5.99 15.56 -26.90
CA HIS A 140 5.38 16.88 -27.00
C HIS A 140 6.05 17.91 -26.08
N ILE A 141 6.40 17.53 -24.86
CA ILE A 141 7.12 18.40 -23.92
C ILE A 141 8.51 18.76 -24.46
N GLU A 142 9.24 17.78 -25.01
CA GLU A 142 10.57 18.04 -25.56
C GLU A 142 10.50 18.94 -26.79
N GLN A 143 9.50 18.73 -27.66
CA GLN A 143 9.25 19.61 -28.80
C GLN A 143 8.96 21.04 -28.34
N ALA A 144 8.04 21.24 -27.39
CA ALA A 144 7.73 22.56 -26.86
C ALA A 144 8.95 23.23 -26.19
N ARG A 145 9.80 22.44 -25.53
CA ARG A 145 11.04 22.93 -24.93
C ARG A 145 12.03 23.42 -25.98
N ASN A 146 12.17 22.69 -27.09
CA ASN A 146 13.00 23.09 -28.21
C ASN A 146 12.48 24.38 -28.86
N ASP A 147 11.16 24.47 -29.09
CA ASP A 147 10.53 25.67 -29.66
C ASP A 147 10.77 26.90 -28.76
N ILE A 148 10.63 26.74 -27.44
CA ILE A 148 10.91 27.82 -26.47
C ILE A 148 12.39 28.20 -26.50
N SER A 149 13.30 27.22 -26.59
CA SER A 149 14.75 27.49 -26.68
C SER A 149 15.07 28.30 -27.93
N GLU A 150 14.53 27.91 -29.08
CA GLU A 150 14.73 28.62 -30.34
C GLU A 150 14.18 30.05 -30.29
N GLN A 151 13.00 30.25 -29.69
CA GLN A 151 12.45 31.58 -29.46
C GLN A 151 13.34 32.43 -28.55
N ASN A 152 13.92 31.83 -27.51
CA ASN A 152 14.80 32.53 -26.59
C ASN A 152 16.14 32.92 -27.26
N ASP A 153 16.68 32.06 -28.12
CA ASP A 153 17.87 32.36 -28.92
C ASP A 153 17.60 33.52 -29.89
N ARG A 154 16.43 33.52 -30.56
CA ARG A 154 15.99 34.63 -31.42
C ARG A 154 15.85 35.95 -30.64
N LEU A 155 15.23 35.91 -29.46
CA LEU A 155 15.10 37.10 -28.60
C LEU A 155 16.47 37.62 -28.13
N THR A 156 17.39 36.72 -27.79
CA THR A 156 18.76 37.08 -27.40
C THR A 156 19.50 37.77 -28.55
N PHE A 157 19.36 37.24 -29.77
CA PHE A 157 19.93 37.86 -30.97
C PHE A 157 19.36 39.26 -31.24
N LEU A 158 18.03 39.42 -31.18
CA LEU A 158 17.38 40.72 -31.36
C LEU A 158 17.81 41.71 -30.27
N SER A 159 17.94 41.27 -29.01
CA SER A 159 18.44 42.10 -27.92
C SER A 159 19.86 42.59 -28.19
N GLN A 160 20.75 41.73 -28.71
CA GLN A 160 22.11 42.12 -29.07
C GLN A 160 22.12 43.18 -30.18
N GLN A 161 21.31 43.00 -31.23
CA GLN A 161 21.18 44.01 -32.29
C GLN A 161 20.66 45.35 -31.74
N LEU A 162 19.68 45.32 -30.84
CA LEU A 162 19.13 46.53 -30.23
C LEU A 162 20.17 47.25 -29.36
N THR A 163 21.02 46.51 -28.64
CA THR A 163 22.14 47.12 -27.89
C THR A 163 23.20 47.73 -28.80
N GLY A 164 23.52 47.09 -29.93
CA GLY A 164 24.46 47.62 -30.91
C GLY A 164 23.96 48.92 -31.55
N THR A 165 22.70 48.92 -32.03
CA THR A 165 22.08 50.12 -32.62
C THR A 165 21.93 51.25 -31.60
N LYS A 166 21.65 50.94 -30.34
CA LYS A 166 21.64 51.94 -29.26
C LYS A 166 23.01 52.58 -29.06
N ALA A 167 24.09 51.78 -29.03
CA ALA A 167 25.44 52.30 -28.88
C ALA A 167 25.86 53.20 -30.06
N GLU A 168 25.48 52.85 -31.29
CA GLU A 168 25.68 53.71 -32.47
C GLU A 168 24.92 55.04 -32.36
N LEU A 169 23.69 55.00 -31.85
CA LEU A 169 22.87 56.19 -31.67
C LEU A 169 23.42 57.10 -30.57
N ASP A 170 23.90 56.54 -29.46
CA ASP A 170 24.58 57.26 -28.39
C ASP A 170 25.89 57.92 -28.90
N LEU A 171 26.67 57.22 -29.74
CA LEU A 171 27.85 57.77 -30.40
C LEU A 171 27.50 58.97 -31.29
N LYS A 172 26.51 58.83 -32.18
CA LYS A 172 26.05 59.94 -33.03
C LYS A 172 25.52 61.12 -32.22
N THR A 173 24.80 60.85 -31.13
CA THR A 173 24.28 61.89 -30.25
C THR A 173 25.43 62.68 -29.60
N ASN A 174 26.47 61.98 -29.15
CA ASN A 174 27.68 62.61 -28.61
C ASN A 174 28.44 63.41 -29.68
N GLU A 175 28.60 62.89 -30.90
CA GLU A 175 29.22 63.62 -32.01
C GLU A 175 28.46 64.92 -32.34
N LEU A 176 27.13 64.86 -32.40
CA LEU A 176 26.29 66.04 -32.63
C LEU A 176 26.40 67.05 -31.49
N ALA A 177 26.46 66.60 -30.23
CA ALA A 177 26.69 67.45 -29.08
C ALA A 177 28.08 68.13 -29.16
N SER A 178 29.14 67.40 -29.51
CA SER A 178 30.48 67.96 -29.71
C SER A 178 30.53 68.98 -30.85
N ARG A 179 29.87 68.70 -31.99
CA ARG A 179 29.77 69.66 -33.10
C ARG A 179 29.03 70.93 -32.70
N ARG A 180 27.97 70.80 -31.89
CA ARG A 180 27.22 71.96 -31.39
C ARG A 180 28.07 72.83 -30.46
N ILE A 181 28.85 72.22 -29.58
CA ILE A 181 29.79 72.95 -28.70
C ILE A 181 30.84 73.68 -29.55
N ALA A 182 31.47 72.99 -30.51
CA ALA A 182 32.46 73.61 -31.40
C ALA A 182 31.87 74.79 -32.21
N PHE A 183 30.64 74.66 -32.68
CA PHE A 183 29.94 75.74 -33.38
C PHE A 183 29.59 76.93 -32.45
N GLU A 184 29.18 76.66 -31.22
CA GLU A 184 28.93 77.72 -30.21
C GLU A 184 30.22 78.43 -29.78
N GLU A 185 31.35 77.70 -29.68
CA GLU A 185 32.69 78.26 -29.44
C GLU A 185 33.20 79.11 -30.62
N GLU A 186 33.03 78.64 -31.85
CA GLU A 186 33.38 79.40 -33.07
C GLU A 186 32.56 80.69 -33.20
N LYS A 187 31.28 80.64 -32.82
CA LYS A 187 30.39 81.81 -32.76
C LYS A 187 30.83 82.82 -31.69
N LEU A 188 31.32 82.36 -30.53
CA LEU A 188 31.84 83.22 -29.48
C LEU A 188 33.18 83.87 -29.88
N LEU A 189 34.03 83.15 -30.63
CA LEU A 189 35.27 83.67 -31.21
C LEU A 189 35.03 84.72 -32.31
N GLN A 190 33.96 84.59 -33.10
CA GLN A 190 33.56 85.62 -34.08
C GLN A 190 32.93 86.86 -33.43
N GLN A 191 32.36 86.75 -32.22
CA GLN A 191 31.75 87.88 -31.51
C GLN A 191 32.75 88.76 -30.73
N SER A 192 34.02 88.36 -30.62
CA SER A 192 35.06 89.17 -29.95
C SER A 192 35.94 89.99 -30.90
N GLY A 193 35.60 90.07 -32.19
CA GLY A 193 36.44 90.72 -33.19
C GLY A 193 35.64 91.46 -34.26
N LYS A 194 35.42 92.76 -34.00
CA LYS A 194 35.14 93.88 -34.92
C LYS A 194 33.76 94.52 -34.72
N GLY A 195 33.82 95.73 -34.20
CA GLY A 195 32.82 96.75 -34.49
C GLY A 195 32.93 97.25 -35.92
N GLY A 196 31.85 97.90 -36.36
CA GLY A 196 31.88 98.93 -37.39
C GLY A 196 31.49 98.48 -38.80
N GLY A 197 30.20 98.64 -39.11
CA GLY A 197 29.74 99.37 -40.30
C GLY A 197 29.95 98.75 -41.69
N ARG A 198 28.87 98.16 -42.23
CA ARG A 198 28.26 98.38 -43.56
C ARG A 198 27.53 97.09 -43.99
N VAL A 199 26.20 97.21 -44.08
CA VAL A 199 25.30 96.24 -44.71
C VAL A 199 25.74 95.99 -46.15
N VAL A 200 25.78 94.73 -46.61
CA VAL A 200 25.17 94.20 -47.85
C VAL A 200 25.43 92.67 -47.94
N GLU A 201 24.36 91.90 -48.17
CA GLU A 201 24.25 90.45 -48.50
C GLU A 201 24.75 89.36 -47.53
N GLY A 202 25.88 89.52 -46.84
CA GLY A 202 26.46 88.43 -46.02
C GLY A 202 25.61 88.03 -44.80
N GLU A 203 25.03 89.00 -44.10
CA GLU A 203 24.22 88.76 -42.89
C GLU A 203 22.88 88.07 -43.21
N ALA A 204 22.33 88.31 -44.41
CA ALA A 204 21.10 87.67 -44.85
C ALA A 204 21.33 86.18 -45.17
N GLU A 205 22.48 85.83 -45.75
CA GLU A 205 22.84 84.45 -46.03
C GLU A 205 23.22 83.69 -44.75
N GLU A 206 23.90 84.35 -43.80
CA GLU A 206 24.12 83.81 -42.46
C GLU A 206 22.82 83.55 -41.70
N LEU A 207 21.86 84.48 -41.77
CA LEU A 207 20.55 84.31 -41.15
C LEU A 207 19.78 83.15 -41.80
N ARG A 208 19.83 83.03 -43.13
CA ARG A 208 19.24 81.90 -43.87
C ARG A 208 19.91 80.57 -43.51
N GLN A 209 21.22 80.56 -43.28
CA GLN A 209 21.94 79.36 -42.89
C GLN A 209 21.63 78.97 -41.44
N ARG A 210 21.49 79.93 -40.53
CA ARG A 210 21.01 79.69 -39.16
C ARG A 210 19.57 79.16 -39.16
N LEU A 211 18.68 79.74 -39.97
CA LEU A 211 17.30 79.27 -40.13
C LEU A 211 17.24 77.85 -40.72
N ARG A 212 18.07 77.53 -41.73
CA ARG A 212 18.17 76.17 -42.29
C ARG A 212 18.69 75.16 -41.27
N ASN A 213 19.72 75.50 -40.50
CA ASN A 213 20.25 74.65 -39.45
C ASN A 213 19.22 74.44 -38.33
N GLN A 214 18.45 75.48 -37.98
CA GLN A 214 17.38 75.38 -37.00
C GLN A 214 16.22 74.52 -37.51
N ALA A 215 15.86 74.62 -38.80
CA ALA A 215 14.86 73.76 -39.42
C ALA A 215 15.31 72.29 -39.45
N LEU A 216 16.55 72.01 -39.83
CA LEU A 216 17.10 70.64 -39.79
C LEU A 216 17.11 70.07 -38.38
N LYS A 217 17.50 70.88 -37.39
CA LYS A 217 17.48 70.47 -35.98
C LYS A 217 16.06 70.19 -35.47
N ASN A 218 15.08 70.98 -35.92
CA ASN A 218 13.67 70.72 -35.58
C ASN A 218 13.20 69.40 -36.19
N VAL A 219 13.57 69.09 -37.44
CA VAL A 219 13.26 67.81 -38.09
C VAL A 219 13.94 66.62 -37.39
N GLU A 220 15.19 66.78 -36.95
CA GLU A 220 15.90 65.76 -36.15
C GLU A 220 15.22 65.52 -34.81
N LEU A 221 14.80 66.58 -34.12
CA LEU A 221 14.06 66.46 -32.87
C LEU A 221 12.70 65.79 -33.08
N GLU A 222 11.97 66.16 -34.14
CA GLU A 222 10.67 65.59 -34.47
C GLU A 222 10.78 64.10 -34.85
N THR A 223 11.80 63.71 -35.62
CA THR A 223 12.07 62.31 -35.95
C THR A 223 12.55 61.49 -34.74
N ALA A 224 13.31 62.09 -33.81
CA ALA A 224 13.67 61.44 -32.55
C ALA A 224 12.42 61.24 -31.67
N LEU A 225 11.55 62.25 -31.60
CA LEU A 225 10.31 62.21 -30.83
C LEU A 225 9.38 61.12 -31.37
N LEU A 226 9.17 61.04 -32.68
CA LEU A 226 8.40 59.97 -33.33
C LEU A 226 8.96 58.57 -33.04
N ARG A 227 10.29 58.38 -33.07
CA ARG A 227 10.90 57.09 -32.70
C ARG A 227 10.61 56.73 -31.24
N THR A 228 10.66 57.70 -30.33
CA THR A 228 10.33 57.46 -28.93
C THR A 228 8.86 57.13 -28.74
N GLU A 229 7.94 57.81 -29.44
CA GLU A 229 6.50 57.51 -29.40
C GLU A 229 6.19 56.11 -29.93
N VAL A 230 6.75 55.71 -31.07
CA VAL A 230 6.56 54.36 -31.62
C VAL A 230 7.08 53.29 -30.66
N SER A 231 8.25 53.52 -30.05
CA SER A 231 8.80 52.60 -29.05
C SER A 231 7.92 52.52 -27.80
N LEU A 232 7.33 53.64 -27.37
CA LEU A 232 6.44 53.69 -26.23
C LEU A 232 5.12 52.96 -26.51
N HIS A 233 4.55 53.13 -27.71
CA HIS A 233 3.38 52.38 -28.16
C HIS A 233 3.62 50.87 -28.18
N GLN A 234 4.76 50.41 -28.71
CA GLN A 234 5.12 48.99 -28.67
C GLN A 234 5.17 48.46 -27.24
N LYS A 235 5.76 49.22 -26.30
CA LYS A 235 5.81 48.81 -24.89
C LYS A 235 4.44 48.77 -24.22
N VAL A 236 3.52 49.66 -24.61
CA VAL A 236 2.13 49.65 -24.13
C VAL A 236 1.40 48.41 -24.63
N GLU A 237 1.59 48.02 -25.89
CA GLU A 237 1.04 46.77 -26.45
C GLU A 237 1.60 45.53 -25.75
N ASP A 238 2.92 45.47 -25.54
CA ASP A 238 3.58 44.38 -24.81
C ASP A 238 3.05 44.28 -23.36
N TYR A 239 2.84 45.43 -22.71
CA TYR A 239 2.26 45.49 -21.36
C TYR A 239 0.81 44.97 -21.35
N GLY A 240 0.01 45.32 -22.37
CA GLY A 240 -1.35 44.80 -22.54
C GLY A 240 -1.37 43.28 -22.71
N ALA A 241 -0.45 42.72 -23.52
CA ALA A 241 -0.32 41.28 -23.70
C ALA A 241 0.10 40.57 -22.39
N LEU A 242 1.03 41.16 -21.63
CA LEU A 242 1.44 40.66 -20.32
C LEU A 242 0.30 40.71 -19.31
N GLU A 243 -0.50 41.77 -19.28
CA GLU A 243 -1.65 41.90 -18.39
C GLU A 243 -2.69 40.79 -18.66
N LEU A 244 -2.95 40.50 -19.94
CA LEU A 244 -3.87 39.45 -20.35
C LEU A 244 -3.37 38.06 -19.93
N LYS A 245 -2.06 37.80 -20.11
CA LYS A 245 -1.41 36.58 -19.63
C LYS A 245 -1.48 36.46 -18.11
N ASN A 246 -1.27 37.55 -17.38
CA ASN A 246 -1.32 37.57 -15.92
C ASN A 246 -2.74 37.31 -15.40
N LYS A 247 -3.78 37.86 -16.05
CA LYS A 247 -5.19 37.54 -15.76
C LYS A 247 -5.49 36.06 -15.98
N ARG A 248 -5.03 35.47 -17.08
CA ARG A 248 -5.21 34.04 -17.36
C ARG A 248 -4.52 33.16 -16.32
N LEU A 249 -3.26 33.42 -16.01
CA LEU A 249 -2.52 32.69 -14.97
C LEU A 249 -3.19 32.81 -13.59
N SER A 250 -3.71 33.99 -13.26
CA SER A 250 -4.45 34.19 -12.00
C SER A 250 -5.72 33.32 -11.94
N GLN A 251 -6.45 33.18 -13.04
CA GLN A 251 -7.62 32.29 -13.13
C GLN A 251 -7.23 30.82 -13.00
N GLU A 252 -6.15 30.39 -13.65
CA GLU A 252 -5.63 29.01 -13.56
C GLU A 252 -5.19 28.68 -12.13
N VAL A 253 -4.51 29.60 -11.43
CA VAL A 253 -4.13 29.44 -10.02
C VAL A 253 -5.36 29.29 -9.13
N GLU A 254 -6.41 30.07 -9.35
CA GLU A 254 -7.64 29.97 -8.56
C GLU A 254 -8.38 28.65 -8.81
N GLN A 255 -8.43 28.19 -10.07
CA GLN A 255 -8.97 26.87 -10.40
C GLN A 255 -8.17 25.74 -9.74
N LEU A 256 -6.84 25.82 -9.75
CA LEU A 256 -5.98 24.84 -9.08
C LEU A 256 -6.17 24.85 -7.56
N ARG A 257 -6.32 26.03 -6.94
CA ARG A 257 -6.61 26.17 -5.50
C ARG A 257 -7.95 25.53 -5.13
N THR A 258 -8.99 25.77 -5.92
CA THR A 258 -10.32 25.18 -5.66
C THR A 258 -10.33 23.66 -5.88
N ALA A 259 -9.63 23.16 -6.90
CA ALA A 259 -9.46 21.72 -7.13
C ALA A 259 -8.67 21.05 -6.01
N SER A 260 -7.55 21.67 -5.58
CA SER A 260 -6.73 21.20 -4.45
C SER A 260 -7.53 21.16 -3.15
N SER A 261 -8.30 22.21 -2.84
CA SER A 261 -9.17 22.25 -1.66
C SER A 261 -10.22 21.13 -1.66
N LYS A 262 -10.83 20.81 -2.82
CA LYS A 262 -11.76 19.68 -2.95
C LYS A 262 -11.06 18.34 -2.72
N ALA A 263 -9.86 18.15 -3.28
CA ALA A 263 -9.09 16.93 -3.09
C ALA A 263 -8.71 16.72 -1.61
N VAL A 264 -8.24 17.78 -0.92
CA VAL A 264 -7.91 17.72 0.51
C VAL A 264 -9.13 17.30 1.34
N LYS A 265 -10.31 17.91 1.11
CA LYS A 265 -11.55 17.53 1.82
C LYS A 265 -11.96 16.07 1.58
N GLN A 266 -11.74 15.55 0.37
CA GLN A 266 -11.99 14.13 0.08
C GLN A 266 -11.02 13.21 0.84
N PHE A 267 -9.73 13.57 0.90
CA PHE A 267 -8.73 12.81 1.66
C PHE A 267 -8.99 12.86 3.16
N GLU A 268 -9.39 14.01 3.71
CA GLU A 268 -9.79 14.13 5.12
C GLU A 268 -10.98 13.21 5.43
N LYS A 269 -12.02 13.24 4.60
CA LYS A 269 -13.19 12.37 4.78
C LYS A 269 -12.81 10.89 4.77
N ARG A 270 -12.00 10.45 3.81
CA ARG A 270 -11.51 9.06 3.71
C ARG A 270 -10.65 8.68 4.92
N THR A 271 -9.82 9.59 5.41
CA THR A 271 -8.97 9.37 6.59
C THR A 271 -9.81 9.19 7.84
N ILE A 272 -10.86 10.00 8.01
CA ILE A 272 -11.80 9.87 9.13
C ILE A 272 -12.53 8.52 9.07
N GLU A 273 -13.00 8.10 7.89
CA GLU A 273 -13.66 6.80 7.71
C GLU A 273 -12.71 5.63 8.00
N ALA A 274 -11.47 5.67 7.51
CA ALA A 274 -10.44 4.67 7.79
C ALA A 274 -10.13 4.59 9.29
N ASN A 275 -10.03 5.72 9.98
CA ASN A 275 -9.78 5.75 11.43
C ASN A 275 -10.95 5.16 12.22
N LYS A 276 -12.20 5.40 11.81
CA LYS A 276 -13.38 4.76 12.43
C LYS A 276 -13.32 3.24 12.26
N GLN A 277 -12.95 2.76 11.07
CA GLN A 277 -12.84 1.33 10.80
C GLN A 277 -11.69 0.68 11.59
N LEU A 278 -10.53 1.34 11.69
CA LEU A 278 -9.42 0.89 12.53
C LEU A 278 -9.81 0.80 14.01
N SER A 279 -10.54 1.79 14.52
CA SER A 279 -11.05 1.76 15.90
C SER A 279 -12.00 0.57 16.13
N PHE A 280 -12.89 0.29 15.17
CA PHE A 280 -13.78 -0.87 15.23
C PHE A 280 -13.01 -2.20 15.21
N MET A 281 -12.05 -2.35 14.29
CA MET A 281 -11.22 -3.57 14.21
C MET A 281 -10.38 -3.79 15.46
N ASN A 282 -9.81 -2.72 16.05
CA ASN A 282 -9.08 -2.83 17.31
C ASN A 282 -9.99 -3.26 18.47
N SER A 283 -11.23 -2.78 18.51
CA SER A 283 -12.21 -3.23 19.50
C SER A 283 -12.54 -4.72 19.34
N GLU A 284 -12.75 -5.20 18.12
CA GLU A 284 -13.04 -6.61 17.85
C GLU A 284 -11.82 -7.50 18.13
N LEU A 285 -10.62 -7.05 17.78
CA LEU A 285 -9.37 -7.75 18.11
C LEU A 285 -9.20 -7.90 19.62
N SER A 286 -9.50 -6.85 20.40
CA SER A 286 -9.46 -6.91 21.87
C SER A 286 -10.43 -7.97 22.41
N LYS A 287 -11.67 -8.00 21.91
CA LYS A 287 -12.66 -9.02 22.33
C LYS A 287 -12.20 -10.44 21.97
N ALA A 288 -11.64 -10.62 20.78
CA ALA A 288 -11.12 -11.90 20.34
C ALA A 288 -9.93 -12.37 21.21
N GLN A 289 -9.02 -11.46 21.57
CA GLN A 289 -7.92 -11.73 22.49
C GLN A 289 -8.42 -12.14 23.88
N ASP A 290 -9.43 -11.45 24.41
CA ASP A 290 -10.04 -11.80 25.70
C ASP A 290 -10.71 -13.18 25.67
N ASN A 291 -11.40 -13.52 24.58
CA ASN A 291 -11.97 -14.84 24.40
C ASN A 291 -10.89 -15.93 24.27
N ALA A 292 -9.80 -15.65 23.56
CA ALA A 292 -8.68 -16.58 23.44
C ALA A 292 -8.04 -16.88 24.80
N LYS A 293 -7.85 -15.85 25.64
CA LYS A 293 -7.38 -16.02 27.03
C LYS A 293 -8.32 -16.91 27.84
N ARG A 294 -9.63 -16.69 27.75
CA ARG A 294 -10.63 -17.55 28.43
C ARG A 294 -10.54 -19.00 27.98
N PHE A 295 -10.41 -19.26 26.68
CA PHE A 295 -10.24 -20.63 26.18
C PHE A 295 -8.93 -21.26 26.66
N GLN A 296 -7.85 -20.48 26.71
CA GLN A 296 -6.57 -20.95 27.24
C GLN A 296 -6.67 -21.34 28.73
N GLU A 297 -7.39 -20.55 29.53
CA GLU A 297 -7.68 -20.87 30.93
C GLU A 297 -8.49 -22.17 31.06
N ILE A 298 -9.58 -22.32 30.30
CA ILE A 298 -10.40 -23.54 30.28
C ILE A 298 -9.54 -24.77 29.93
N LEU A 299 -8.71 -24.65 28.90
CA LEU A 299 -7.86 -25.74 28.45
C LEU A 299 -6.79 -26.10 29.49
N SER A 300 -6.28 -25.11 30.23
CA SER A 300 -5.35 -25.35 31.34
C SER A 300 -6.02 -26.11 32.50
N VAL A 301 -7.27 -25.79 32.82
CA VAL A 301 -8.07 -26.49 33.84
C VAL A 301 -8.33 -27.93 33.41
N GLU A 302 -8.70 -28.14 32.15
CA GLU A 302 -8.98 -29.48 31.62
C GLU A 302 -7.73 -30.38 31.60
N LYS A 303 -6.57 -29.82 31.24
CA LYS A 303 -5.28 -30.53 31.34
C LYS A 303 -4.96 -30.94 32.77
N ARG A 304 -5.25 -30.11 33.77
CA ARG A 304 -5.06 -30.48 35.19
C ARG A 304 -5.98 -31.62 35.60
N LYS A 305 -7.25 -31.59 35.17
CA LYS A 305 -8.21 -32.68 35.43
C LYS A 305 -7.76 -33.99 34.80
N GLN A 306 -7.31 -33.98 33.54
CA GLN A 306 -6.78 -35.17 32.87
C GLN A 306 -5.57 -35.75 33.61
N LYS A 307 -4.63 -34.90 34.04
CA LYS A 307 -3.47 -35.35 34.84
C LYS A 307 -3.90 -35.98 36.17
N ALA A 308 -4.87 -35.40 36.86
CA ALA A 308 -5.40 -35.97 38.11
C ALA A 308 -6.08 -37.33 37.89
N LEU A 309 -6.84 -37.46 36.80
CA LEU A 309 -7.45 -38.73 36.37
C LEU A 309 -6.40 -39.80 36.03
N GLN A 310 -5.35 -39.41 35.30
CA GLN A 310 -4.25 -40.31 34.97
C GLN A 310 -3.51 -40.80 36.22
N HIS A 311 -3.20 -39.89 37.16
CA HIS A 311 -2.59 -40.24 38.43
C HIS A 311 -3.45 -41.23 39.23
N ALA A 312 -4.77 -41.00 39.30
CA ALA A 312 -5.68 -41.90 40.00
C ALA A 312 -5.76 -43.30 39.34
N LEU A 313 -5.60 -43.40 38.01
CA LEU A 313 -5.53 -44.67 37.30
C LEU A 313 -4.20 -45.39 37.56
N ASP A 314 -3.09 -44.68 37.54
CA ASP A 314 -1.74 -45.22 37.76
C ASP A 314 -1.58 -45.72 39.21
N GLU A 315 -2.09 -44.98 40.20
CA GLU A 315 -2.11 -45.38 41.61
C GLU A 315 -2.91 -46.69 41.83
N ARG A 316 -4.00 -46.85 41.08
CA ARG A 316 -4.83 -48.08 41.10
C ARG A 316 -4.13 -49.28 40.44
N GLN A 317 -3.25 -49.05 39.47
CA GLN A 317 -2.44 -50.09 38.84
C GLN A 317 -1.21 -50.45 39.67
N SER A 318 -0.60 -49.50 40.37
CA SER A 318 0.54 -49.74 41.26
C SER A 318 0.18 -50.63 42.46
N LEU A 319 -1.07 -50.61 42.92
CA LEU A 319 -1.58 -51.49 43.98
C LEU A 319 -1.79 -52.95 43.53
N ARG A 320 -1.54 -53.28 42.25
CA ARG A 320 -1.67 -54.65 41.70
C ARG A 320 -0.35 -55.38 41.45
N GLY A 321 0.80 -54.76 41.73
CA GLY A 321 2.12 -55.36 41.51
C GLY A 321 2.87 -55.67 42.80
N GLY A 322 2.77 -56.91 43.31
CA GLY A 322 3.59 -57.39 44.43
C GLY A 322 3.21 -58.79 44.93
N ASP A 323 3.87 -59.82 44.38
CA ASP A 323 4.18 -61.17 44.87
C ASP A 323 3.12 -62.19 45.36
N HIS A 324 3.50 -63.46 45.18
CA HIS A 324 2.68 -64.67 45.09
C HIS A 324 2.11 -65.25 46.40
N VAL A 325 0.83 -65.65 46.31
CA VAL A 325 0.19 -66.88 46.82
C VAL A 325 0.48 -67.28 48.29
N THR A 326 -0.47 -66.95 49.17
CA THR A 326 -1.06 -67.94 50.08
C THR A 326 -2.50 -67.54 50.37
N GLY A 327 -3.41 -68.51 50.24
CA GLY A 327 -4.76 -68.50 50.80
C GLY A 327 -5.60 -67.27 50.48
N LEU A 328 -6.55 -67.43 49.56
CA LEU A 328 -7.78 -66.64 49.55
C LEU A 328 -8.33 -66.62 50.99
N SER A 329 -8.00 -65.57 51.75
CA SER A 329 -8.64 -65.29 53.01
C SER A 329 -10.11 -65.22 52.69
N HIS A 330 -10.86 -66.14 53.29
CA HIS A 330 -12.30 -66.20 53.19
C HIS A 330 -12.92 -64.83 53.49
N GLY A 331 -12.22 -63.92 54.20
CA GLY A 331 -12.61 -62.53 54.40
C GLY A 331 -12.41 -61.60 53.19
N ALA A 332 -11.37 -61.77 52.37
CA ALA A 332 -11.16 -60.96 51.17
C ALA A 332 -11.96 -61.47 49.97
N GLN A 333 -12.19 -62.78 49.89
CA GLN A 333 -13.11 -63.35 48.90
C GLN A 333 -14.56 -63.11 49.31
N LYS A 334 -14.91 -63.11 50.61
CA LYS A 334 -16.23 -62.67 51.09
C LYS A 334 -16.41 -61.16 50.98
N ALA A 335 -15.39 -60.35 51.23
CA ALA A 335 -15.45 -58.91 50.97
C ALA A 335 -15.51 -58.63 49.46
N TYR A 336 -14.78 -59.35 48.61
CA TYR A 336 -14.86 -59.19 47.16
C TYR A 336 -16.14 -59.77 46.57
N ILE A 337 -16.71 -60.84 47.16
CA ILE A 337 -18.02 -61.38 46.80
C ILE A 337 -19.15 -60.54 47.41
N GLU A 338 -18.98 -59.86 48.54
CA GLU A 338 -19.94 -58.89 49.09
C GLU A 338 -19.84 -57.56 48.34
N THR A 339 -18.65 -57.12 47.94
CA THR A 339 -18.44 -55.93 47.11
C THR A 339 -18.79 -56.22 45.65
N LEU A 340 -18.59 -57.45 45.14
CA LEU A 340 -19.15 -57.89 43.86
C LEU A 340 -20.62 -58.23 43.97
N SER A 341 -21.16 -58.68 45.10
CA SER A 341 -22.60 -58.88 45.26
C SER A 341 -23.31 -57.55 45.48
N GLU A 342 -22.67 -56.54 46.08
CA GLU A 342 -23.14 -55.16 46.11
C GLU A 342 -22.94 -54.48 44.75
N ALA A 343 -21.82 -54.73 44.06
CA ALA A 343 -21.59 -54.21 42.71
C ALA A 343 -22.49 -54.90 41.66
N ILE A 344 -22.78 -56.20 41.79
CA ILE A 344 -23.69 -56.96 40.95
C ILE A 344 -25.14 -56.77 41.42
N GLN A 345 -25.42 -56.41 42.68
CA GLN A 345 -26.72 -55.88 43.07
C GLN A 345 -26.90 -54.41 42.69
N THR A 346 -25.84 -53.66 42.35
CA THR A 346 -25.95 -52.29 41.81
C THR A 346 -25.86 -52.24 40.27
N VAL A 347 -25.30 -53.26 39.62
CA VAL A 347 -25.19 -53.41 38.15
C VAL A 347 -26.18 -54.44 37.58
N GLY A 348 -26.53 -55.47 38.35
CA GLY A 348 -27.52 -56.51 38.03
C GLY A 348 -28.91 -56.28 38.63
N LYS A 349 -29.08 -55.26 39.48
CA LYS A 349 -30.33 -54.50 39.41
C LYS A 349 -30.32 -53.87 38.04
N LYS A 350 -31.14 -54.38 37.12
CA LYS A 350 -31.83 -53.50 36.16
C LYS A 350 -32.11 -52.22 36.95
N PRO A 351 -31.87 -51.01 36.44
CA PRO A 351 -32.66 -49.92 36.96
C PRO A 351 -34.10 -50.38 36.74
N HIS A 352 -34.73 -50.93 37.78
CA HIS A 352 -36.09 -50.56 38.11
C HIS A 352 -35.95 -49.07 38.39
N SER A 353 -35.78 -48.29 37.32
CA SER A 353 -36.46 -47.05 37.26
C SER A 353 -37.91 -47.49 37.40
N ASN A 354 -38.43 -47.41 38.62
CA ASN A 354 -39.80 -47.01 38.83
C ASN A 354 -40.02 -45.57 38.28
N MET A 355 -39.30 -45.15 37.22
CA MET A 355 -39.79 -44.16 36.30
C MET A 355 -40.99 -44.83 35.64
N ARG A 356 -42.16 -44.32 35.98
CA ARG A 356 -43.35 -44.66 35.24
C ARG A 356 -43.07 -44.43 33.76
N ILE A 357 -43.72 -45.17 32.88
CA ILE A 357 -43.65 -44.96 31.43
C ILE A 357 -43.82 -43.45 31.09
N GLN A 358 -44.63 -42.73 31.88
CA GLN A 358 -44.77 -41.27 31.80
C GLN A 358 -43.46 -40.48 32.00
N ASP A 359 -42.58 -40.88 32.93
CA ASP A 359 -41.30 -40.18 33.16
C ASP A 359 -40.29 -40.48 32.04
N LEU A 360 -40.36 -41.67 31.43
CA LEU A 360 -39.59 -42.00 30.22
C LEU A 360 -40.04 -41.16 29.03
N ILE A 361 -41.35 -41.01 28.85
CA ILE A 361 -41.94 -40.14 27.82
C ILE A 361 -41.47 -38.70 28.03
N ARG A 362 -41.59 -38.14 29.25
CA ARG A 362 -41.12 -36.77 29.56
C ARG A 362 -39.63 -36.59 29.31
N LYS A 363 -38.79 -37.57 29.64
CA LYS A 363 -37.35 -37.48 29.34
C LYS A 363 -37.07 -37.56 27.84
N ASN A 364 -37.76 -38.40 27.09
CA ASN A 364 -37.63 -38.45 25.63
C ASN A 364 -38.10 -37.15 24.98
N GLU A 365 -39.20 -36.56 25.45
CA GLU A 365 -39.67 -35.24 25.02
C GLU A 365 -38.63 -34.15 25.32
N ALA A 366 -38.05 -34.14 26.52
CA ALA A 366 -36.99 -33.21 26.88
C ALA A 366 -35.75 -33.36 25.97
N VAL A 367 -35.33 -34.59 25.68
CA VAL A 367 -34.22 -34.87 24.75
C VAL A 367 -34.55 -34.46 23.31
N LEU A 368 -35.80 -34.64 22.86
CA LEU A 368 -36.23 -34.19 21.53
C LEU A 368 -36.21 -32.66 21.42
N VAL A 369 -36.66 -31.95 22.47
CA VAL A 369 -36.59 -30.48 22.55
C VAL A 369 -35.14 -30.02 22.56
N GLU A 370 -34.26 -30.66 23.34
CA GLU A 370 -32.84 -30.35 23.37
C GLU A 370 -32.18 -30.63 22.02
N ASN A 371 -32.51 -31.75 21.36
CA ASN A 371 -32.00 -32.09 20.04
C ASN A 371 -32.44 -31.06 18.98
N ALA A 372 -33.69 -30.60 19.04
CA ALA A 372 -34.20 -29.54 18.18
C ALA A 372 -33.47 -28.21 18.44
N HIS A 373 -33.25 -27.85 19.71
CA HIS A 373 -32.48 -26.67 20.10
C HIS A 373 -31.03 -26.73 19.59
N LEU A 374 -30.35 -27.85 19.79
CA LEU A 374 -28.98 -28.05 19.30
C LEU A 374 -28.90 -27.97 17.76
N LYS A 375 -29.87 -28.52 17.04
CA LYS A 375 -29.96 -28.38 15.57
C LYS A 375 -30.11 -26.93 15.14
N ALA A 376 -30.97 -26.16 15.81
CA ALA A 376 -31.14 -24.74 15.55
C ALA A 376 -29.85 -23.95 15.82
N THR A 377 -29.16 -24.24 16.92
CA THR A 377 -27.86 -23.64 17.26
C THR A 377 -26.80 -23.96 16.22
N VAL A 378 -26.72 -25.21 15.74
CA VAL A 378 -25.79 -25.59 14.66
C VAL A 378 -26.10 -24.85 13.36
N GLN A 379 -27.38 -24.71 12.98
CA GLN A 379 -27.76 -23.92 11.81
C GLN A 379 -27.38 -22.44 11.97
N LYS A 380 -27.62 -21.86 13.16
CA LYS A 380 -27.23 -20.49 13.46
C LYS A 380 -25.72 -20.29 13.34
N LEU A 381 -24.92 -21.18 13.94
CA LEU A 381 -23.46 -21.14 13.87
C LEU A 381 -22.94 -21.31 12.44
N ARG A 382 -23.62 -22.10 11.59
CA ARG A 382 -23.28 -22.20 10.16
C ARG A 382 -23.53 -20.87 9.44
N ALA A 383 -24.68 -20.25 9.66
CA ALA A 383 -25.00 -18.94 9.07
C ALA A 383 -24.03 -17.84 9.54
N GLU A 384 -23.67 -17.84 10.83
CA GLU A 384 -22.66 -16.93 11.39
C GLU A 384 -21.28 -17.17 10.76
N ASN A 385 -20.87 -18.43 10.54
CA ASN A 385 -19.61 -18.75 9.85
C ASN A 385 -19.61 -18.29 8.38
N ASP A 386 -20.71 -18.49 7.65
CA ASP A 386 -20.86 -18.02 6.27
C ASP A 386 -20.78 -16.48 6.17
N GLU A 387 -21.33 -15.76 7.14
CA GLU A 387 -21.20 -14.30 7.25
C GLU A 387 -19.75 -13.88 7.54
N LEU A 388 -19.09 -14.54 8.49
CA LEU A 388 -17.68 -14.26 8.80
C LEU A 388 -16.77 -14.52 7.60
N MET A 389 -17.02 -15.58 6.84
CA MET A 389 -16.27 -15.87 5.60
C MET A 389 -16.51 -14.81 4.52
N ARG A 390 -17.72 -14.26 4.41
CA ARG A 390 -17.98 -13.12 3.52
C ARG A 390 -17.25 -11.86 3.98
N HIS A 391 -17.27 -11.55 5.27
CA HIS A 391 -16.52 -10.43 5.82
C HIS A 391 -15.01 -10.58 5.62
N ALA A 392 -14.45 -11.77 5.81
CA ALA A 392 -13.04 -12.05 5.57
C ALA A 392 -12.64 -11.77 4.11
N ARG A 393 -13.45 -12.25 3.14
CA ARG A 393 -13.19 -11.96 1.71
C ARG A 393 -13.24 -10.47 1.39
N ILE A 394 -14.22 -9.74 1.93
CA ILE A 394 -14.31 -8.29 1.75
C ILE A 394 -13.09 -7.58 2.35
N ALA A 395 -12.65 -8.01 3.54
CA ALA A 395 -11.46 -7.48 4.18
C ALA A 395 -10.19 -7.74 3.35
N ASP A 396 -10.04 -8.93 2.77
CA ASP A 396 -8.93 -9.26 1.88
C ASP A 396 -8.94 -8.41 0.60
N CYS A 397 -10.10 -8.27 -0.06
CA CYS A 397 -10.24 -7.38 -1.22
C CYS A 397 -9.85 -5.93 -0.88
N ASN A 398 -10.30 -5.43 0.28
CA ASN A 398 -9.97 -4.09 0.76
C ASN A 398 -8.46 -3.94 1.07
N ALA A 399 -7.85 -4.95 1.69
CA ALA A 399 -6.42 -4.96 1.97
C ALA A 399 -5.60 -4.90 0.68
N HIS A 400 -5.99 -5.67 -0.35
CA HIS A 400 -5.38 -5.60 -1.68
C HIS A 400 -5.54 -4.21 -2.32
N HIS A 401 -6.75 -3.63 -2.25
CA HIS A 401 -6.99 -2.28 -2.78
C HIS A 401 -6.13 -1.22 -2.08
N MET A 402 -6.06 -1.25 -0.75
CA MET A 402 -5.23 -0.34 0.03
C MET A 402 -3.74 -0.50 -0.27
N ARG A 403 -3.26 -1.74 -0.45
CA ARG A 403 -1.87 -2.01 -0.83
C ARG A 403 -1.54 -1.37 -2.19
N ASN A 404 -2.44 -1.49 -3.16
CA ASN A 404 -2.26 -0.88 -4.47
C ASN A 404 -2.25 0.67 -4.38
N GLN A 405 -3.14 1.27 -3.59
CA GLN A 405 -3.12 2.72 -3.35
C GLN A 405 -1.81 3.19 -2.72
N VAL A 406 -1.28 2.46 -1.73
CA VAL A 406 0.01 2.77 -1.11
C VAL A 406 1.14 2.72 -2.16
N LEU A 407 1.14 1.71 -3.04
CA LEU A 407 2.14 1.62 -4.10
C LEU A 407 2.06 2.79 -5.08
N THR A 408 0.87 3.21 -5.49
CA THR A 408 0.67 4.40 -6.34
C THR A 408 1.17 5.66 -5.63
N ASN A 409 0.79 5.86 -4.36
CA ASN A 409 1.23 7.02 -3.58
C ASN A 409 2.77 7.06 -3.40
N LEU A 410 3.41 5.90 -3.23
CA LEU A 410 4.87 5.81 -3.16
C LEU A 410 5.52 6.22 -4.49
N HIS A 411 4.92 5.81 -5.62
CA HIS A 411 5.39 6.20 -6.95
C HIS A 411 5.23 7.71 -7.17
N ASP A 412 4.06 8.27 -6.87
CA ASP A 412 3.78 9.70 -6.98
C ASP A 412 4.73 10.53 -6.11
N ARG A 413 5.00 10.08 -4.88
CA ARG A 413 5.97 10.71 -3.98
C ARG A 413 7.37 10.70 -4.58
N ALA A 414 7.81 9.59 -5.17
CA ALA A 414 9.12 9.49 -5.80
C ALA A 414 9.25 10.45 -6.99
N ASP A 415 8.19 10.60 -7.79
CA ASP A 415 8.18 11.53 -8.92
C ASP A 415 8.13 12.99 -8.47
N LEU A 416 7.37 13.31 -7.42
CA LEU A 416 7.37 14.63 -6.80
C LEU A 416 8.75 14.99 -6.24
N MET A 417 9.43 14.05 -5.59
CA MET A 417 10.80 14.27 -5.12
C MET A 417 11.76 14.58 -6.27
N LYS A 418 11.71 13.82 -7.37
CA LYS A 418 12.52 14.10 -8.56
C LYS A 418 12.24 15.49 -9.15
N ARG A 419 10.98 15.92 -9.16
CA ARG A 419 10.59 17.26 -9.64
C ARG A 419 11.10 18.35 -8.71
N LEU A 420 11.05 18.12 -7.39
CA LEU A 420 11.60 19.04 -6.39
C LEU A 420 13.12 19.18 -6.57
N ASP A 421 13.85 18.07 -6.65
CA ASP A 421 15.30 18.08 -6.85
C ASP A 421 15.69 18.85 -8.13
N LYS A 422 14.94 18.63 -9.22
CA LYS A 422 15.14 19.35 -10.48
C LYS A 422 14.88 20.86 -10.32
N ALA A 423 13.82 21.24 -9.61
CA ALA A 423 13.50 22.65 -9.36
C ALA A 423 14.54 23.32 -8.46
N GLU A 424 15.02 22.63 -7.42
CA GLU A 424 16.11 23.11 -6.56
C GLU A 424 17.41 23.31 -7.36
N GLN A 425 17.72 22.39 -8.28
CA GLN A 425 18.89 22.51 -9.14
C GLN A 425 18.76 23.70 -10.09
N GLN A 426 17.60 23.88 -10.75
CA GLN A 426 17.32 25.05 -11.58
C GLN A 426 17.41 26.36 -10.79
N HIS A 427 16.90 26.38 -9.56
CA HIS A 427 17.01 27.54 -8.68
C HIS A 427 18.47 27.86 -8.33
N LYS A 428 19.28 26.84 -8.01
CA LYS A 428 20.73 27.01 -7.77
C LYS A 428 21.46 27.56 -9.01
N GLU A 429 21.17 27.02 -10.19
CA GLU A 429 21.75 27.50 -11.45
C GLU A 429 21.39 28.97 -11.73
N MET A 430 20.12 29.33 -11.54
CA MET A 430 19.65 30.71 -11.67
C MET A 430 20.32 31.62 -10.64
N GLN A 431 20.42 31.20 -9.38
CA GLN A 431 21.08 31.96 -8.31
C GLN A 431 22.56 32.21 -8.63
N LEU A 432 23.28 31.19 -9.14
CA LEU A 432 24.67 31.34 -9.58
C LEU A 432 24.78 32.31 -10.76
N SER A 433 23.86 32.22 -11.73
CA SER A 433 23.81 33.13 -12.87
C SER A 433 23.58 34.59 -12.44
N LEU A 434 22.59 34.84 -11.56
CA LEU A 434 22.32 36.16 -11.01
C LEU A 434 23.50 36.71 -10.20
N THR A 435 24.15 35.86 -9.39
CA THR A 435 25.34 36.25 -8.61
C THR A 435 26.51 36.63 -9.53
N ARG A 436 26.69 35.89 -10.63
CA ARG A 436 27.69 36.20 -11.66
C ARG A 436 27.37 37.52 -12.35
N GLN A 437 26.13 37.72 -12.81
CA GLN A 437 25.71 38.97 -13.44
C GLN A 437 25.89 40.19 -12.51
N ALA A 438 25.54 40.05 -11.22
CA ALA A 438 25.78 41.09 -10.23
C ALA A 438 27.27 41.40 -10.07
N SER A 439 28.12 40.36 -10.04
CA SER A 439 29.58 40.50 -9.95
C SER A 439 30.16 41.19 -11.19
N ASP A 440 29.73 40.77 -12.38
CA ASP A 440 30.13 41.35 -13.67
C ASP A 440 29.71 42.83 -13.76
N TRP A 441 28.51 43.17 -13.28
CA TRP A 441 28.03 44.56 -13.23
C TRP A 441 28.85 45.43 -12.26
N ILE A 442 29.16 44.92 -11.07
CA ILE A 442 30.04 45.60 -10.10
C ILE A 442 31.42 45.84 -10.73
N GLN A 443 31.98 44.84 -11.41
CA GLN A 443 33.27 44.94 -12.07
C GLN A 443 33.24 45.96 -13.22
N HIS A 444 32.20 45.95 -14.04
CA HIS A 444 31.97 46.93 -15.10
C HIS A 444 31.87 48.37 -14.55
N MET A 445 31.10 48.58 -13.47
CA MET A 445 31.01 49.89 -12.82
C MET A 445 32.37 50.35 -12.26
N LYS A 446 33.17 49.42 -11.74
CA LYS A 446 34.52 49.72 -11.24
C LYS A 446 35.47 50.11 -12.37
N THR A 447 35.44 49.43 -13.51
CA THR A 447 36.28 49.75 -14.67
C THR A 447 35.86 51.07 -15.33
N GLU A 448 34.57 51.33 -15.48
CA GLU A 448 34.07 52.62 -15.99
C GLU A 448 34.49 53.78 -15.08
N LYS A 449 34.34 53.63 -13.76
CA LYS A 449 34.81 54.65 -12.80
C LYS A 449 36.33 54.86 -12.86
N GLN A 450 37.10 53.81 -13.16
CA GLN A 450 38.54 53.91 -13.34
C GLN A 450 38.88 54.67 -14.64
N LYS A 451 38.22 54.36 -15.76
CA LYS A 451 38.38 55.10 -17.02
C LYS A 451 37.98 56.56 -16.88
N GLU A 452 36.90 56.86 -16.15
CA GLU A 452 36.46 58.23 -15.86
C GLU A 452 37.55 59.01 -15.12
N LYS A 453 38.18 58.40 -14.10
CA LYS A 453 39.31 58.99 -13.38
C LYS A 453 40.52 59.19 -14.28
N GLU A 454 40.84 58.22 -15.14
CA GLU A 454 41.94 58.34 -16.10
C GLU A 454 41.70 59.47 -17.10
N LYS A 455 40.48 59.60 -17.63
CA LYS A 455 40.06 60.74 -18.47
C LYS A 455 40.21 62.06 -17.72
N GLN A 456 39.75 62.13 -16.47
CA GLN A 456 39.91 63.32 -15.63
C GLN A 456 41.40 63.65 -15.42
N MET A 457 42.26 62.65 -15.17
CA MET A 457 43.70 62.88 -15.04
C MET A 457 44.37 63.36 -16.33
N ILE A 458 43.95 62.85 -17.48
CA ILE A 458 44.44 63.30 -18.80
C ILE A 458 43.96 64.72 -19.11
N GLN A 459 42.74 65.07 -18.68
CA GLN A 459 42.12 66.38 -18.92
C GLN A 459 42.68 67.48 -18.00
N ILE A 460 43.29 67.10 -16.88
CA ILE A 460 44.16 68.00 -16.12
C ILE A 460 45.40 68.25 -16.99
N GLN A 461 45.37 69.34 -17.76
CA GLN A 461 46.55 69.84 -18.46
C GLN A 461 47.73 69.94 -17.48
N PRO A 462 48.97 69.67 -17.92
CA PRO A 462 50.14 69.94 -17.09
C PRO A 462 50.06 71.40 -16.67
N VAL A 463 49.87 71.63 -15.37
CA VAL A 463 49.94 72.97 -14.80
C VAL A 463 51.29 73.51 -15.21
N SER A 464 51.29 74.58 -15.99
CA SER A 464 52.51 75.29 -16.39
C SER A 464 53.39 75.45 -15.16
N THR A 465 54.63 74.96 -15.23
CA THR A 465 55.61 75.07 -14.14
C THR A 465 55.89 76.51 -13.75
N LEU A 466 55.51 77.48 -14.59
CA LEU A 466 55.51 78.92 -14.29
C LEU A 466 54.41 79.34 -13.29
N ALA A 467 53.24 78.69 -13.29
CA ALA A 467 52.16 79.01 -12.34
C ALA A 467 52.33 78.29 -10.98
N ALA A 468 53.19 77.26 -10.92
CA ALA A 468 53.54 76.58 -9.68
C ALA A 468 54.51 77.39 -8.81
N SER A 469 55.39 78.21 -9.42
CA SER A 469 56.27 79.11 -8.66
C SER A 469 55.54 80.33 -8.07
N GLU A 470 54.41 80.75 -8.64
CA GLU A 470 53.64 81.88 -8.10
C GLU A 470 52.73 81.50 -6.91
N ARG A 471 52.35 80.22 -6.78
CA ARG A 471 51.49 79.76 -5.66
C ARG A 471 52.25 79.39 -4.38
N THR A 472 53.56 79.26 -4.42
CA THR A 472 54.37 78.95 -3.22
C THR A 472 54.72 80.18 -2.37
N TRP A 473 54.31 81.38 -2.79
CA TRP A 473 54.71 82.64 -2.14
C TRP A 473 53.58 83.44 -1.46
N ILE A 474 52.40 82.84 -1.22
CA ILE A 474 51.33 83.50 -0.48
C ILE A 474 50.91 82.68 0.75
N LYS A 475 51.49 83.09 1.88
CA LYS A 475 50.96 83.09 3.26
C LYS A 475 50.39 81.78 3.83
N GLY A 476 51.22 81.15 4.68
CA GLY A 476 50.87 80.79 6.07
C GLY A 476 49.96 79.56 6.31
N PRO A 477 50.28 78.70 7.31
CA PRO A 477 49.44 77.58 7.66
C PRO A 477 48.21 78.07 8.45
N SER A 478 47.11 78.32 7.73
CA SER A 478 45.79 78.49 8.33
C SER A 478 45.28 77.14 8.82
N LYS A 479 45.40 76.90 10.12
CA LYS A 479 44.70 75.83 10.86
C LYS A 479 43.23 75.78 10.44
N THR A 480 42.78 74.64 9.95
CA THR A 480 41.35 74.30 9.90
C THR A 480 41.13 72.91 10.50
N PRO A 481 39.95 72.66 11.10
CA PRO A 481 39.78 71.71 12.19
C PRO A 481 39.58 70.30 11.66
N SER A 482 40.00 69.33 12.47
CA SER A 482 39.64 67.92 12.34
C SER A 482 38.12 67.75 12.38
N LEU A 483 37.48 67.71 11.21
CA LEU A 483 36.15 67.14 11.07
C LEU A 483 36.29 65.62 11.09
N SER A 484 36.00 65.05 12.25
CA SER A 484 35.73 63.64 12.46
C SER A 484 34.74 63.15 11.40
N ARG A 485 35.18 62.20 10.57
CA ARG A 485 34.28 61.42 9.71
C ARG A 485 33.39 60.56 10.60
N GLU A 486 32.19 61.06 10.86
CA GLU A 486 31.09 60.26 11.37
C GLU A 486 30.61 59.36 10.22
N ILE A 487 31.09 58.12 10.21
CA ILE A 487 30.61 57.08 9.30
C ILE A 487 29.29 56.59 9.89
N GLN A 488 28.16 57.10 9.38
CA GLN A 488 26.88 56.45 9.62
C GLN A 488 26.82 55.16 8.80
N VAL A 489 27.06 54.04 9.48
CA VAL A 489 26.74 52.71 8.98
C VAL A 489 25.22 52.56 9.03
N HIS A 490 24.54 52.89 7.94
CA HIS A 490 23.19 52.39 7.75
C HIS A 490 23.26 50.87 7.56
N LYS A 491 22.59 50.18 8.48
CA LYS A 491 22.36 48.74 8.53
C LYS A 491 22.22 48.12 7.13
N TRP A 492 23.03 47.10 6.89
CA TRP A 492 22.71 45.97 6.04
C TRP A 492 22.55 44.75 6.93
#